data_AF-A0A958LU59-F1
#
_entry.id   AF-A0A958LU59-F1
#
_cell.length_a   1.000
_cell.length_b   1.000
_cell.length_c   1.000
_cell.angle_alpha   90.00
_cell.angle_beta   90.00
_cell.angle_gamma   90.00
#
_symmetry.space_group_name_H-M   'P 1'
#
loop_
_entity.id
_entity.type
_entity.pdbx_description
1 polymer ?
#
loop_
_entity_poly.entity_id
_entity_poly.type
_entity_poly.pdbx_seq_one_letter_code
_entity_poly.pdbx_strand_id
1 'polypeptide(L)' 'MKSEAEQFVVFWFADNTNYVDEAYRGLERQCPQGKVTGISTQYYTSHGFFSWTNHIVMEGLCIN' A
#
# COMPACT_ATOMS: atom_id res chain seq x y z
N MET A 1 -1.45 -3.01 13.10
CA MET A 1 -0.34 -3.21 12.14
C MET A 1 -0.53 -2.24 11.00
N LYS A 2 0.54 -1.75 10.40
CA LYS A 2 0.50 -0.75 9.33
C LYS A 2 1.54 -1.10 8.27
N SER A 3 1.18 -0.97 7.01
CA SER A 3 2.08 -1.15 5.87
C SER A 3 1.77 -0.12 4.81
N GLU A 4 2.81 0.37 4.16
CA GLU A 4 2.72 1.45 3.16
C GLU A 4 3.45 1.04 1.90
N ALA A 5 2.95 1.50 0.75
CA ALA A 5 3.60 1.33 -0.53
C ALA A 5 3.22 2.49 -1.45
N GLU A 6 4.05 2.71 -2.48
CA GLU A 6 3.90 3.85 -3.37
C GLU A 6 4.07 3.42 -4.83
N GLN A 7 3.38 4.13 -5.71
CA GLN A 7 3.54 4.06 -7.15
C GLN A 7 3.85 5.44 -7.69
N PHE A 8 4.95 5.56 -8.42
CA PHE A 8 5.28 6.76 -9.16
C PHE A 8 4.86 6.62 -10.62
N VAL A 9 4.22 7.64 -11.16
CA VAL A 9 3.83 7.72 -12.56
C VAL A 9 4.37 9.00 -13.17
N VAL A 10 5.00 8.89 -14.34
CA VAL A 10 5.49 10.02 -15.13
C VAL A 10 5.20 9.80 -16.60
N PHE A 11 4.60 10.78 -17.27
CA PHE A 11 4.22 10.66 -18.69
C PHE A 11 3.51 9.34 -19.03
N TRP A 12 2.58 8.87 -18.18
CA TRP A 12 1.86 7.58 -18.29
C TRP A 12 2.68 6.30 -18.06
N PHE A 13 3.98 6.41 -17.76
CA PHE A 13 4.79 5.28 -17.33
C PHE A 13 4.71 5.14 -15.80
N ALA A 14 4.23 3.99 -15.33
CA ALA A 14 4.18 3.63 -13.92
C ALA A 14 5.36 2.69 -13.56
N ASP A 15 6.00 2.91 -12.42
CA ASP A 15 7.11 2.06 -11.96
C ASP A 15 6.61 0.83 -11.17
N ASN A 16 5.79 1.03 -10.14
CA ASN A 16 5.33 0.02 -9.20
C ASN A 16 3.83 -0.23 -9.39
N THR A 17 3.48 -1.10 -10.33
CA THR A 17 2.09 -1.49 -10.58
C THR A 17 1.50 -2.38 -9.49
N ASN A 18 2.34 -2.93 -8.61
CA ASN A 18 1.96 -3.91 -7.59
C ASN A 18 1.98 -3.32 -6.17
N TYR A 19 2.09 -2.00 -6.02
CA TYR A 19 2.20 -1.32 -4.73
C TYR A 19 1.07 -1.70 -3.74
N VAL A 20 -0.15 -1.92 -4.22
CA VAL A 20 -1.28 -2.39 -3.39
C VAL A 20 -0.99 -3.77 -2.78
N ASP A 21 -0.49 -4.71 -3.59
CA ASP A 21 -0.13 -6.05 -3.13
C ASP A 21 1.07 -6.01 -2.19
N GLU A 22 2.01 -5.09 -2.39
CA GLU A 22 3.16 -4.91 -1.51
C GLU A 22 2.73 -4.46 -0.12
N ALA A 23 1.81 -3.49 -0.04
CA ALA A 23 1.23 -3.04 1.22
C ALA A 23 0.47 -4.18 1.93
N TYR A 24 -0.32 -4.97 1.20
CA TYR A 24 -1.04 -6.10 1.79
C TYR A 24 -0.09 -7.20 2.28
N ARG A 25 0.89 -7.61 1.47
CA ARG A 25 1.93 -8.58 1.88
C ARG A 25 2.77 -8.08 3.05
N GLY A 26 2.90 -6.76 3.20
CA GLY A 26 3.55 -6.16 4.36
C GLY A 26 2.75 -6.36 5.65
N LEU A 27 1.41 -6.33 5.58
CA LEU A 27 0.54 -6.71 6.71
C LEU A 27 0.61 -8.21 7.02
N GLU A 28 0.61 -9.07 6.00
CA GLU A 28 0.73 -10.53 6.20
C GLU A 28 2.07 -10.92 6.83
N ARG A 29 3.17 -10.30 6.40
CA ARG A 29 4.50 -10.48 7.01
C ARG A 29 4.56 -10.08 8.48
N GLN A 30 3.74 -9.11 8.90
CA GLN A 30 3.63 -8.69 10.30
C GLN A 30 2.75 -9.64 11.16
N CYS A 31 2.00 -10.55 10.54
CA CYS A 31 1.10 -11.50 11.20
C CYS A 31 1.35 -12.96 10.73
N PRO A 32 2.55 -13.53 10.99
CA PRO A 32 2.96 -14.81 10.39
C PRO A 32 2.18 -16.03 10.88
N GLN A 33 1.53 -15.95 12.04
CA GLN A 33 0.81 -17.07 12.67
C GLN A 33 -0.68 -16.78 12.89
N GLY A 34 -1.17 -15.63 12.41
CA GLY A 34 -2.54 -15.17 12.61
C GLY A 34 -3.21 -14.80 11.30
N LYS A 35 -4.44 -14.31 11.41
CA LYS A 35 -5.21 -13.78 10.29
C LYS A 35 -5.27 -12.26 10.36
N VAL A 36 -4.92 -11.61 9.25
CA VAL A 36 -5.15 -10.17 9.08
C VAL A 36 -6.66 -9.93 8.94
N THR A 37 -7.22 -9.07 9.77
CA THR A 37 -8.64 -8.70 9.80
C THR A 37 -8.80 -7.20 10.02
N GLY A 38 -10.00 -6.67 9.76
CA GLY A 38 -10.31 -5.25 9.97
C GLY A 38 -9.37 -4.33 9.20
N ILE A 39 -9.17 -4.61 7.90
CA ILE A 39 -8.25 -3.84 7.06
C ILE A 39 -8.89 -2.48 6.76
N SER A 40 -8.21 -1.41 7.17
CA SER A 40 -8.48 -0.04 6.78
C SER A 40 -7.46 0.37 5.72
N THR A 41 -7.92 0.97 4.63
CA THR A 41 -7.04 1.45 3.56
C THR A 41 -7.21 2.95 3.41
N GLN A 42 -6.10 3.67 3.46
CA GLN A 42 -6.04 5.08 3.13
C GLN A 42 -5.26 5.23 1.83
N TYR A 43 -5.78 6.06 0.93
CA TYR A 43 -5.18 6.33 -0.37
C TYR A 43 -5.11 7.84 -0.58
N TYR A 44 -3.95 8.31 -1.01
CA TYR A 44 -3.78 9.71 -1.40
C TYR A 44 -2.81 9.82 -2.59
N THR A 45 -3.04 10.82 -3.43
CA THR A 45 -2.21 11.08 -4.60
C THR A 45 -1.52 12.42 -4.46
N SER A 46 -0.21 12.41 -4.59
CA SER A 46 0.64 13.59 -4.64
C SER A 46 0.86 13.97 -6.10
N HIS A 47 0.43 15.17 -6.51
CA HIS A 47 0.52 15.63 -7.90
C HIS A 47 1.69 16.59 -8.13
N GLY A 48 2.47 16.33 -9.18
CA GLY A 48 3.43 17.25 -9.79
C GLY A 48 2.96 17.67 -11.20
N PHE A 49 3.79 18.45 -11.90
CA PHE A 49 3.41 19.02 -13.20
C PHE A 49 3.25 17.96 -14.32
N PHE A 50 4.07 16.90 -14.30
CA PHE A 50 4.02 15.77 -15.28
C PHE A 50 4.14 14.39 -14.64
N SER A 51 4.08 14.33 -13.32
CA SER A 51 4.19 13.11 -12.55
C SER A 51 3.20 13.12 -11.39
N TRP A 52 2.80 11.95 -10.93
CA TRP A 52 2.07 11.81 -9.69
C TRP A 52 2.55 10.59 -8.93
N THR A 53 2.50 10.66 -7.60
CA THR A 53 2.79 9.54 -6.72
C THR A 53 1.51 9.12 -6.02
N ASN A 54 1.12 7.87 -6.21
CA ASN A 54 0.01 7.26 -5.49
C ASN A 54 0.56 6.59 -4.25
N HIS A 55 0.06 6.98 -3.08
CA HIS A 55 0.44 6.40 -1.80
C HIS A 55 -0.73 5.56 -1.29
N ILE A 56 -0.43 4.34 -0.86
CA ILE A 56 -1.40 3.48 -0.18
C ILE A 56 -0.87 3.14 1.20
N VAL A 57 -1.72 3.33 2.19
CA VAL A 57 -1.46 3.01 3.59
C VAL A 57 -2.53 2.03 4.02
N MET A 58 -2.11 0.80 4.32
CA MET A 58 -2.98 -0.24 4.83
C MET A 58 -2.73 -0.47 6.30
N GLU A 59 -3.79 -0.42 7.09
CA GLU A 59 -3.79 -0.74 8.50
C GLU A 59 -4.66 -1.97 8.73
N GLY A 60 -4.23 -2.86 9.61
CA GLY A 60 -4.97 -4.07 9.91
C GLY A 60 -4.71 -4.57 11.33
N LEU A 61 -5.63 -5.40 11.80
CA LEU A 61 -5.53 -6.11 13.07
C LEU A 61 -5.04 -7.55 12.79
N CYS A 62 -4.14 -8.05 13.63
CA CYS A 62 -3.75 -9.46 13.62
C CYS A 62 -4.52 -10.16 14.73
N ILE A 63 -5.31 -11.16 14.37
CA ILE A 63 -5.99 -12.03 15.33
C ILE A 63 -5.42 -13.45 15.21
N ASN A 64 -5.17 -14.08 16.35
CA ASN A 64 -4.81 -15.50 16.46
C ASN A 64 -6.02 -16.30 16.94
#